data_AF-A0A0F8YSQ8-F1
#
_entry.id   AF-A0A0F8YSQ8-F1
#
_cell.length_a   1.000
_cell.length_b   1.000
_cell.length_c   1.000
_cell.angle_alpha   90.00
_cell.angle_beta   90.00
_cell.angle_gamma   90.00
#
_symmetry.space_group_name_H-M   'P 1'
#
loop_
_entity.id
_entity.type
_entity.pdbx_description
1 polymer ?
#
loop_
_entity_poly.entity_id
_entity_poly.type
_entity_poly.pdbx_seq_one_letter_code
_entity_poly.pdbx_strand_id
1 'polypeptide(L)'
;MQSQTKKVTSSPLSNILKELFGKFSPLVSSFDFNFLGSTDEKSIRESFDILREFSINLEVMAKKASLLRFNSDTLKANYRYLVNLGVSPEHLAKYPQLLGNNSKTIQANFNYLKDLGIEVLKNPLLLSSSPKTIRSNYRLLIELGLKKNAINSCLSLLRYRFTTIKNKYDSLKRLGGPPNSILSNPSILTSRFQKLKENYDYLIKLGIAHLDIVKCCSLLGFTQELLQKKYSFLVKLGISPQSISRNSHLLGSSIQTIQDNYKSLIKLGIKPARIIRFARILANIPLP
;
A
#
# COMPACT_ATOMS: atom_id res chain seq x y z
N MET A 1 2.02 -58.65 1.65
CA MET A 1 2.40 -57.54 2.54
C MET A 1 1.55 -56.32 2.18
N GLN A 2 0.47 -56.08 2.91
CA GLN A 2 -0.38 -54.90 2.73
C GLN A 2 0.23 -53.73 3.49
N SER A 3 0.58 -52.67 2.77
CA SER A 3 1.03 -51.40 3.33
C SER A 3 -0.13 -50.72 4.07
N GLN A 4 -0.11 -50.78 5.41
CA GLN A 4 -0.98 -49.98 6.25
C GLN A 4 -0.62 -48.50 6.09
N THR A 5 -1.43 -47.77 5.32
CA THR A 5 -1.48 -46.32 5.34
C THR A 5 -1.93 -45.87 6.73
N LYS A 6 -0.99 -45.39 7.55
CA LYS A 6 -1.30 -44.70 8.82
C LYS A 6 -2.22 -43.52 8.52
N LYS A 7 -3.50 -43.67 8.86
CA LYS A 7 -4.48 -42.58 8.94
C LYS A 7 -3.96 -41.63 10.03
N VAL A 8 -3.36 -40.52 9.62
CA VAL A 8 -2.96 -39.44 10.53
C VAL A 8 -4.25 -38.87 11.12
N THR A 9 -4.55 -39.24 12.36
CA THR A 9 -5.67 -38.67 13.12
C THR A 9 -5.40 -37.19 13.33
N SER A 10 -6.22 -36.33 12.73
CA SER A 10 -6.13 -34.88 12.95
C SER A 10 -6.45 -34.57 14.41
N SER A 11 -5.63 -33.73 15.02
CA SER A 11 -5.86 -33.19 16.38
C SER A 11 -7.29 -32.63 16.51
N PRO A 12 -7.96 -32.75 17.67
CA PRO A 12 -9.28 -32.16 17.92
C PRO A 12 -9.38 -30.68 17.50
N LEU A 13 -8.33 -29.90 17.77
CA LEU A 13 -8.23 -28.49 17.36
C LEU A 13 -8.23 -28.31 15.84
N SER A 14 -7.59 -29.22 15.10
CA SER A 14 -7.60 -29.18 13.64
C SER A 14 -8.99 -29.43 13.07
N ASN A 15 -9.80 -30.27 13.72
CA ASN A 15 -11.17 -30.53 13.29
C ASN A 15 -12.06 -29.30 13.52
N ILE A 16 -11.96 -28.65 14.69
CA ILE A 16 -12.67 -27.41 15.00
C ILE A 16 -12.35 -26.32 13.97
N LEU A 17 -11.06 -26.11 13.67
CA LEU A 17 -10.65 -25.08 12.71
C LEU A 17 -11.10 -25.41 11.27
N LYS A 18 -11.14 -26.69 10.89
CA LYS A 18 -11.70 -27.12 9.59
C LYS A 18 -13.20 -26.86 9.51
N GLU A 19 -13.93 -27.12 10.59
CA GLU A 19 -15.36 -26.84 10.70
C GLU A 19 -15.63 -25.33 10.57
N LEU A 20 -14.96 -24.51 11.38
CA LEU A 20 -15.18 -23.06 11.43
C LEU A 20 -14.80 -22.33 10.14
N PHE A 21 -13.69 -22.72 9.50
CA PHE A 21 -13.18 -22.02 8.31
C PHE A 21 -13.55 -22.68 6.98
N GLY A 22 -14.03 -23.93 6.99
CA GLY A 22 -14.42 -24.68 5.79
C GLY A 22 -13.34 -24.65 4.71
N LYS A 23 -13.69 -24.10 3.53
CA LYS A 23 -12.78 -23.93 2.40
C LYS A 23 -11.54 -23.06 2.67
N PHE A 24 -11.57 -22.24 3.73
CA PHE A 24 -10.46 -21.38 4.15
C PHE A 24 -9.56 -22.03 5.20
N SER A 25 -9.87 -23.23 5.70
CA SER A 25 -9.01 -23.91 6.67
C SER A 25 -7.56 -24.12 6.20
N PRO A 26 -7.24 -24.28 4.89
CA PRO A 26 -5.85 -24.34 4.43
C PRO A 26 -5.04 -23.07 4.73
N LEU A 27 -5.69 -21.92 4.92
CA LEU A 27 -5.01 -20.68 5.31
C LEU A 27 -4.56 -20.72 6.78
N VAL A 28 -5.28 -21.48 7.61
CA VAL A 28 -4.94 -21.72 9.02
C VAL A 28 -3.89 -22.82 9.17
N SER A 29 -3.90 -23.82 8.29
CA SER A 29 -2.94 -24.94 8.35
C SER A 29 -1.48 -24.55 8.08
N SER A 30 -1.21 -23.29 7.75
CA SER A 30 0.14 -22.73 7.69
C SER A 30 0.75 -22.46 9.07
N PHE A 31 -0.05 -22.54 10.14
CA PHE A 31 0.40 -22.36 11.52
C PHE A 31 0.58 -23.72 12.21
N ASP A 32 1.58 -23.83 13.07
CA ASP A 32 1.54 -24.82 14.14
C ASP A 32 0.41 -24.41 15.10
N PHE A 33 -0.52 -25.32 15.44
CA PHE A 33 -1.67 -24.97 16.29
C PHE A 33 -1.29 -24.47 17.70
N ASN A 34 0.01 -24.47 18.01
CA ASN A 34 0.63 -23.89 19.20
C ASN A 34 0.20 -22.44 19.49
N PHE A 35 -0.21 -21.66 18.48
CA PHE A 35 -0.69 -20.30 18.71
C PHE A 35 -1.94 -20.23 19.62
N LEU A 36 -2.71 -21.32 19.70
CA LEU A 36 -3.89 -21.42 20.57
C LEU A 36 -3.49 -21.64 22.04
N GLY A 37 -2.26 -22.09 22.32
CA GLY A 37 -1.81 -22.37 23.69
C GLY A 37 -2.78 -23.31 24.42
N SER A 38 -3.30 -22.85 25.56
CA SER A 38 -4.27 -23.58 26.39
C SER A 38 -5.74 -23.22 26.13
N THR A 39 -6.05 -22.58 24.99
CA THR A 39 -7.42 -22.15 24.68
C THR A 39 -8.30 -23.36 24.36
N ASP A 40 -9.42 -23.50 25.08
CA ASP A 40 -10.40 -24.56 24.86
C ASP A 40 -11.33 -24.29 23.66
N GLU A 41 -12.07 -25.32 23.23
CA GLU A 41 -12.99 -25.23 22.09
C GLU A 41 -14.07 -24.16 22.26
N LYS A 42 -14.66 -24.05 23.46
CA LYS A 42 -15.73 -23.09 23.74
C LYS A 42 -15.20 -21.66 23.56
N SER A 43 -14.04 -21.37 24.14
CA SER A 43 -13.34 -20.10 24.00
C SER A 43 -12.99 -19.77 22.54
N ILE A 44 -12.56 -20.76 21.75
CA ILE A 44 -12.29 -20.59 20.31
C ILE A 44 -13.57 -20.19 19.56
N ARG A 45 -14.68 -20.87 19.81
CA ARG A 45 -15.97 -20.61 19.15
C ARG A 45 -16.53 -19.24 19.52
N GLU A 46 -16.51 -18.89 20.81
CA GLU A 46 -16.92 -17.55 21.27
C GLU A 46 -16.09 -16.44 20.61
N SER A 47 -14.77 -16.62 20.52
CA SER A 47 -13.88 -15.66 19.87
C SER A 47 -14.19 -15.54 18.37
N PHE A 48 -14.47 -16.66 17.71
CA PHE A 48 -14.87 -16.69 16.31
C PHE A 48 -16.17 -15.92 16.07
N ASP A 49 -17.19 -16.12 16.92
CA ASP A 49 -18.48 -15.43 16.81
C ASP A 49 -18.32 -13.92 17.02
N ILE A 50 -17.50 -13.49 17.99
CA ILE A 50 -17.20 -12.06 18.19
C ILE A 50 -16.48 -11.45 16.98
N LEU A 51 -15.52 -12.15 16.38
CA LEU A 51 -14.86 -11.65 15.17
C LEU A 51 -15.83 -11.54 13.98
N ARG A 52 -16.85 -12.42 13.91
CA ARG A 52 -17.95 -12.33 12.94
C ARG A 52 -18.84 -11.12 13.21
N GLU A 53 -19.18 -10.83 14.47
CA GLU A 53 -19.94 -9.63 14.86
C GLU A 53 -19.22 -8.34 14.42
N PHE A 54 -17.88 -8.31 14.47
CA PHE A 54 -17.07 -7.20 13.97
C PHE A 54 -16.95 -7.15 12.44
N SER A 55 -17.78 -7.90 11.71
CA SER A 55 -17.80 -7.95 10.24
C SER A 55 -16.47 -8.39 9.62
N ILE A 56 -15.62 -9.13 10.35
CA ILE A 56 -14.41 -9.72 9.79
C ILE A 56 -14.83 -10.93 8.96
N ASN A 57 -14.43 -10.98 7.69
CA ASN A 57 -14.77 -12.12 6.84
C ASN A 57 -13.91 -13.36 7.14
N LEU A 58 -14.40 -14.54 6.76
CA LEU A 58 -13.77 -15.83 7.05
C LEU A 58 -12.34 -15.94 6.51
N GLU A 59 -12.07 -15.42 5.31
CA GLU A 59 -10.74 -15.49 4.70
C GLU A 59 -9.72 -14.66 5.50
N VAL A 60 -10.10 -13.46 5.92
CA VAL A 60 -9.26 -12.57 6.72
C VAL A 60 -9.04 -13.16 8.11
N MET A 61 -10.10 -13.67 8.75
CA MET A 61 -9.98 -14.37 10.03
C MET A 61 -9.05 -15.58 9.94
N ALA A 62 -9.16 -16.40 8.89
CA ALA A 62 -8.30 -17.56 8.70
C ALA A 62 -6.81 -17.15 8.60
N LYS A 63 -6.50 -16.07 7.89
CA LYS A 63 -5.14 -15.50 7.81
C LYS A 63 -4.65 -14.88 9.13
N LYS A 64 -5.55 -14.69 10.10
CA LYS A 64 -5.32 -14.08 11.43
C LYS A 64 -5.88 -14.97 12.55
N ALA A 65 -5.84 -16.29 12.36
CA ALA A 65 -6.43 -17.26 13.29
C ALA A 65 -5.84 -17.17 14.70
N SER A 66 -4.66 -16.58 14.86
CA SER A 66 -4.07 -16.26 16.17
C SER A 66 -4.92 -15.34 17.03
N LEU A 67 -5.96 -14.69 16.49
CA LEU A 67 -6.94 -13.94 17.27
C LEU A 67 -7.90 -14.84 18.08
N LEU A 68 -8.05 -16.11 17.70
CA LEU A 68 -8.95 -17.06 18.38
C LEU A 68 -8.46 -17.48 19.77
N ARG A 69 -7.22 -17.15 20.14
CA ARG A 69 -6.68 -17.38 21.49
C ARG A 69 -7.17 -16.36 22.53
N PHE A 70 -7.72 -15.23 22.08
CA PHE A 70 -8.12 -14.14 22.97
C PHE A 70 -9.57 -14.34 23.35
N ASN A 71 -9.90 -14.24 24.64
CA ASN A 71 -11.30 -14.30 25.05
C ASN A 71 -12.15 -13.16 24.45
N SER A 72 -13.45 -13.42 24.39
CA SER A 72 -14.46 -12.53 23.81
C SER A 72 -14.46 -11.13 24.44
N ASP A 73 -14.32 -11.03 25.76
CA ASP A 73 -14.27 -9.75 26.48
C ASP A 73 -13.06 -8.89 26.11
N THR A 74 -11.88 -9.51 25.97
CA THR A 74 -10.67 -8.83 25.53
C THR A 74 -10.83 -8.28 24.12
N LEU A 75 -11.38 -9.09 23.21
CA LEU A 75 -11.65 -8.67 21.83
C LEU A 75 -12.63 -7.49 21.77
N LYS A 76 -13.74 -7.56 22.54
CA LYS A 76 -14.73 -6.47 22.67
C LYS A 76 -14.11 -5.20 23.25
N ALA A 77 -13.33 -5.31 24.31
CA ALA A 77 -12.66 -4.16 24.93
C ALA A 77 -11.69 -3.49 23.95
N ASN A 78 -10.86 -4.28 23.26
CA ASN A 78 -9.90 -3.76 22.28
C ASN A 78 -10.60 -3.15 21.06
N TYR A 79 -11.71 -3.75 20.60
CA TYR A 79 -12.53 -3.20 19.52
C TYR A 79 -13.10 -1.83 19.90
N ARG A 80 -13.78 -1.73 21.06
CA ARG A 80 -14.34 -0.46 21.57
C ARG A 80 -13.28 0.59 21.74
N TYR A 81 -12.12 0.21 22.29
CA TYR A 81 -11.00 1.11 22.47
C TYR A 81 -10.49 1.69 21.13
N LEU A 82 -10.29 0.85 20.11
CA LEU A 82 -9.83 1.30 18.79
C LEU A 82 -10.85 2.18 18.09
N VAL A 83 -12.15 1.87 18.22
CA VAL A 83 -13.24 2.72 17.71
C VAL A 83 -13.23 4.09 18.41
N ASN A 84 -13.11 4.12 19.73
CA ASN A 84 -13.01 5.37 20.50
C ASN A 84 -11.77 6.20 20.14
N LEU A 85 -10.70 5.55 19.69
CA LEU A 85 -9.50 6.21 19.17
C LEU A 85 -9.68 6.75 17.73
N GLY A 86 -10.82 6.48 17.10
CA GLY A 86 -11.17 6.94 15.75
C GLY A 86 -10.86 5.94 14.63
N VAL A 87 -10.49 4.69 14.94
CA VAL A 87 -10.31 3.64 13.93
C VAL A 87 -11.68 3.11 13.52
N SER A 88 -12.05 3.27 12.26
CA SER A 88 -13.38 2.87 11.79
C SER A 88 -13.57 1.35 11.81
N PRO A 89 -14.81 0.84 11.99
CA PRO A 89 -15.14 -0.57 11.89
C PRO A 89 -14.64 -1.23 10.61
N GLU A 90 -14.71 -0.54 9.46
CA GLU A 90 -14.25 -1.06 8.16
C GLU A 90 -12.74 -1.28 8.16
N HIS A 91 -11.98 -0.39 8.79
CA HIS A 91 -10.54 -0.58 8.97
C HIS A 91 -10.23 -1.76 9.90
N LEU A 92 -10.99 -1.94 10.99
CA LEU A 92 -10.83 -3.06 11.90
C LEU A 92 -11.17 -4.40 11.24
N ALA A 93 -12.23 -4.44 10.43
CA ALA A 93 -12.60 -5.60 9.63
C ALA A 93 -11.49 -6.01 8.65
N LYS A 94 -10.81 -5.01 8.05
CA LYS A 94 -9.68 -5.21 7.13
C LYS A 94 -8.38 -5.58 7.86
N TYR A 95 -8.21 -5.11 9.09
CA TYR A 95 -6.96 -5.19 9.86
C TYR A 95 -7.18 -5.73 11.29
N PRO A 96 -7.81 -6.90 11.45
CA PRO A 96 -8.27 -7.36 12.76
C PRO A 96 -7.12 -7.72 13.70
N GLN A 97 -5.89 -7.89 13.21
CA GLN A 97 -4.71 -8.06 14.06
C GLN A 97 -4.50 -6.90 15.04
N LEU A 98 -5.09 -5.72 14.79
CA LEU A 98 -5.06 -4.61 15.73
C LEU A 98 -5.71 -4.99 17.07
N LEU A 99 -6.74 -5.86 17.04
CA LEU A 99 -7.46 -6.35 18.21
C LEU A 99 -6.60 -7.22 19.14
N GLY A 100 -5.50 -7.77 18.65
CA GLY A 100 -4.57 -8.58 19.46
C GLY A 100 -3.49 -7.75 20.15
N ASN A 101 -3.46 -6.43 19.98
CA ASN A 101 -2.42 -5.57 20.58
C ASN A 101 -2.85 -5.05 21.95
N ASN A 102 -1.86 -4.80 22.81
CA ASN A 102 -2.07 -4.16 24.09
C ASN A 102 -2.48 -2.68 23.91
N SER A 103 -3.55 -2.25 24.59
CA SER A 103 -4.11 -0.89 24.49
C SER A 103 -3.12 0.21 24.91
N LYS A 104 -2.29 -0.02 25.94
CA LYS A 104 -1.25 0.93 26.36
C LYS A 104 -0.20 1.13 25.26
N THR A 105 0.21 0.04 24.61
CA THR A 105 1.13 0.10 23.47
C THR A 105 0.50 0.86 22.29
N ILE A 106 -0.78 0.59 21.99
CA ILE A 106 -1.52 1.32 20.95
C ILE A 106 -1.58 2.82 21.27
N GLN A 107 -1.89 3.20 22.51
CA GLN A 107 -1.94 4.62 22.93
C GLN A 107 -0.58 5.30 22.76
N ALA A 108 0.49 4.67 23.25
CA ALA A 108 1.84 5.20 23.16
C ALA A 108 2.25 5.40 21.68
N ASN A 109 1.94 4.43 20.83
CA ASN A 109 2.20 4.53 19.39
C ASN A 109 1.36 5.63 18.73
N PHE A 110 0.09 5.76 19.11
CA PHE A 110 -0.80 6.81 18.60
C PHE A 110 -0.25 8.20 18.92
N ASN A 111 0.11 8.44 20.19
CA ASN A 111 0.67 9.72 20.64
C ASN A 111 1.98 10.03 19.91
N TYR A 112 2.90 9.06 19.85
CA TYR A 112 4.18 9.22 19.17
C TYR A 112 4.01 9.57 17.67
N LEU A 113 3.11 8.88 16.97
CA LEU A 113 2.84 9.17 15.56
C LEU A 113 2.22 10.56 15.38
N LYS A 114 1.30 10.95 16.27
CA LYS A 114 0.67 12.27 16.27
C LYS A 114 1.70 13.38 16.46
N ASP A 115 2.66 13.20 17.37
CA ASP A 115 3.74 14.17 17.62
C ASP A 115 4.65 14.36 16.40
N LEU A 116 4.81 13.33 15.56
CA LEU A 116 5.51 13.43 14.28
C LEU A 116 4.69 14.12 13.17
N GLY A 117 3.44 14.49 13.45
CA GLY A 117 2.49 15.02 12.46
C GLY A 117 1.98 13.96 11.48
N ILE A 118 1.98 12.69 11.87
CA ILE A 118 1.47 11.60 11.04
C ILE A 118 -0.05 11.48 11.22
N GLU A 119 -0.76 11.40 10.10
CA GLU A 119 -2.20 11.17 10.06
C GLU A 119 -2.53 9.68 10.28
N VAL A 120 -2.44 9.23 11.53
CA VAL A 120 -2.54 7.81 11.94
C VAL A 120 -3.77 7.11 11.37
N LEU A 121 -4.92 7.78 11.35
CA LEU A 121 -6.20 7.19 10.94
C LEU A 121 -6.27 6.89 9.43
N LYS A 122 -5.40 7.49 8.60
CA LYS A 122 -5.25 7.09 7.19
C LYS A 122 -4.61 5.71 7.03
N ASN A 123 -3.86 5.23 8.03
CA ASN A 123 -3.30 3.90 8.05
C ASN A 123 -3.16 3.34 9.48
N PRO A 124 -4.27 2.85 10.07
CA PRO A 124 -4.30 2.38 11.47
C PRO A 124 -3.32 1.23 11.76
N LEU A 125 -2.82 0.53 10.74
CA LEU A 125 -1.79 -0.51 10.92
C LEU A 125 -0.49 0.01 11.52
N LEU A 126 -0.21 1.31 11.42
CA LEU A 126 0.95 1.91 12.09
C LEU A 126 0.89 1.73 13.61
N LEU A 127 -0.30 1.63 14.19
CA LEU A 127 -0.47 1.42 15.63
C LEU A 127 0.11 0.09 16.12
N SER A 128 0.19 -0.92 15.26
CA SER A 128 0.83 -2.21 15.59
C SER A 128 2.33 -2.27 15.24
N SER A 129 2.90 -1.18 14.74
CA SER A 129 4.28 -1.15 14.28
C SER A 129 5.22 -0.70 15.39
N SER A 130 6.47 -1.22 15.39
CA SER A 130 7.46 -0.83 16.39
C SER A 130 7.79 0.67 16.28
N PRO A 131 7.78 1.44 17.39
CA PRO A 131 8.19 2.84 17.42
C PRO A 131 9.59 3.06 16.86
N LYS A 132 10.53 2.15 17.16
CA LYS A 132 11.91 2.20 16.65
C LYS A 132 11.92 2.13 15.13
N THR A 133 11.18 1.20 14.54
CA THR A 133 11.05 1.06 13.08
C THR A 133 10.43 2.31 12.45
N ILE A 134 9.31 2.80 13.00
CA ILE A 134 8.66 4.01 12.51
C ILE A 134 9.62 5.20 12.58
N ARG A 135 10.31 5.40 13.71
CA ARG A 135 11.27 6.50 13.91
C ARG A 135 12.39 6.47 12.88
N SER A 136 13.04 5.32 12.72
CA SER A 136 14.15 5.17 11.77
C SER A 136 13.70 5.39 10.34
N ASN A 137 12.54 4.84 9.95
CA ASN A 137 12.00 5.05 8.62
C ASN A 137 11.58 6.50 8.37
N TYR A 138 10.93 7.14 9.34
CA TYR A 138 10.54 8.55 9.22
C TYR A 138 11.77 9.44 9.03
N ARG A 139 12.82 9.25 9.84
CA ARG A 139 14.10 9.98 9.71
C ARG A 139 14.73 9.76 8.34
N LEU A 140 14.83 8.51 7.89
CA LEU A 140 15.35 8.18 6.57
C LEU A 140 14.55 8.90 5.46
N LEU A 141 13.22 8.92 5.51
CA LEU A 141 12.41 9.58 4.49
C LEU A 141 12.66 11.10 4.46
N ILE A 142 12.83 11.73 5.63
CA ILE A 142 13.22 13.14 5.72
C ILE A 142 14.63 13.35 5.15
N GLU A 143 15.60 12.50 5.50
CA GLU A 143 16.99 12.56 5.00
C GLU A 143 17.08 12.38 3.48
N LEU A 144 16.23 11.53 2.90
CA LEU A 144 16.11 11.37 1.45
C LEU A 144 15.52 12.63 0.78
N GLY A 145 14.83 13.49 1.53
CA GLY A 145 14.26 14.75 1.06
C GLY A 145 12.73 14.77 0.95
N LEU A 146 12.01 13.76 1.48
CA LEU A 146 10.55 13.83 1.52
C LEU A 146 10.09 14.86 2.55
N LYS A 147 9.10 15.67 2.18
CA LYS A 147 8.39 16.57 3.09
C LYS A 147 7.35 15.79 3.89
N LYS A 148 6.94 16.30 5.06
CA LYS A 148 5.95 15.66 5.96
C LYS A 148 4.63 15.30 5.27
N ASN A 149 4.11 16.22 4.44
CA ASN A 149 2.90 15.99 3.66
C ASN A 149 3.05 14.86 2.64
N ALA A 150 4.22 14.75 1.98
CA ALA A 150 4.52 13.63 1.09
C ALA A 150 4.57 12.31 1.87
N ILE A 151 5.16 12.27 3.06
CA ILE A 151 5.16 11.08 3.93
C ILE A 151 3.73 10.65 4.29
N ASN A 152 2.85 11.59 4.62
CA ASN A 152 1.43 11.31 4.90
C ASN A 152 0.67 10.73 3.68
N SER A 153 1.15 10.97 2.46
CA SER A 153 0.59 10.33 1.26
C SER A 153 1.09 8.89 1.03
N CYS A 154 2.14 8.47 1.74
CA CYS A 154 2.80 7.17 1.55
C CYS A 154 3.14 6.47 2.88
N LEU A 155 2.23 6.51 3.84
CA LEU A 155 2.38 5.96 5.20
C LEU A 155 2.80 4.49 5.26
N SER A 156 2.54 3.70 4.22
CA SER A 156 2.99 2.32 4.14
C SER A 156 4.51 2.19 4.28
N LEU A 157 5.29 3.17 3.78
CA LEU A 157 6.75 3.18 3.87
C LEU A 157 7.26 3.11 5.30
N LEU A 158 6.53 3.68 6.27
CA LEU A 158 6.93 3.66 7.68
C LEU A 158 6.96 2.26 8.29
N ARG A 159 6.34 1.27 7.63
CA ARG A 159 6.29 -0.13 8.09
C ARG A 159 7.28 -1.05 7.37
N TYR A 160 7.92 -0.57 6.30
CA TYR A 160 8.89 -1.38 5.54
C TYR A 160 10.22 -1.50 6.28
N ARG A 161 11.02 -2.52 5.95
CA ARG A 161 12.38 -2.61 6.46
C ARG A 161 13.21 -1.46 5.90
N PHE A 162 13.94 -0.76 6.77
CA PHE A 162 14.74 0.41 6.39
C PHE A 162 15.73 0.10 5.26
N THR A 163 16.39 -1.07 5.31
CA THR A 163 17.35 -1.52 4.28
C THR A 163 16.68 -1.69 2.93
N THR A 164 15.42 -2.14 2.89
CA THR A 164 14.68 -2.31 1.63
C THR A 164 14.41 -0.97 0.96
N ILE A 165 13.96 0.04 1.72
CA ILE A 165 13.69 1.38 1.19
C ILE A 165 14.99 2.00 0.66
N LYS A 166 16.05 1.99 1.48
CA LYS A 166 17.35 2.58 1.14
C LYS A 166 17.98 1.90 -0.08
N ASN A 167 18.07 0.57 -0.10
CA ASN A 167 18.64 -0.16 -1.23
C ASN A 167 17.86 0.08 -2.53
N LYS A 168 16.52 0.23 -2.44
CA LYS A 168 15.67 0.54 -3.60
C LYS A 168 15.96 1.93 -4.13
N TYR A 169 16.01 2.92 -3.23
CA TYR A 169 16.34 4.30 -3.58
C TYR A 169 17.73 4.38 -4.23
N ASP A 170 18.74 3.76 -3.62
CA ASP A 170 20.12 3.77 -4.13
C ASP A 170 20.23 3.07 -5.49
N SER A 171 19.47 2.00 -5.71
CA SER A 171 19.42 1.31 -7.00
C SER A 171 18.78 2.17 -8.10
N LEU A 172 17.67 2.85 -7.80
CA LEU A 172 17.04 3.78 -8.75
C LEU A 172 17.97 4.97 -9.05
N LYS A 173 18.68 5.47 -8.04
CA LYS A 173 19.68 6.53 -8.19
C LYS A 173 20.85 6.08 -9.08
N ARG A 174 21.37 4.86 -8.88
CA ARG A 174 22.44 4.27 -9.72
C ARG A 174 22.03 4.06 -11.17
N LEU A 175 20.75 3.80 -11.42
CA LEU A 175 20.20 3.74 -12.78
C LEU A 175 20.07 5.13 -13.44
N GLY A 176 20.44 6.21 -12.75
CA GLY A 176 20.38 7.59 -13.24
C GLY A 176 19.11 8.34 -12.82
N GLY A 177 18.27 7.74 -11.97
CA GLY A 177 17.03 8.36 -11.48
C GLY A 177 17.33 9.56 -10.59
N PRO A 178 16.93 10.79 -10.95
CA PRO A 178 17.19 11.95 -10.11
C PRO A 178 16.36 11.88 -8.82
N PRO A 179 16.90 12.29 -7.65
CA PRO A 179 16.21 12.24 -6.36
C PRO A 179 14.77 12.76 -6.40
N ASN A 180 14.56 13.95 -6.95
CA ASN A 180 13.24 14.58 -7.01
C ASN A 180 12.23 13.74 -7.83
N SER A 181 12.70 13.05 -8.87
CA SER A 181 11.84 12.19 -9.69
C SER A 181 11.45 10.93 -8.93
N ILE A 182 12.39 10.26 -8.26
CA ILE A 182 12.10 9.10 -7.40
C ILE A 182 11.09 9.46 -6.31
N LEU A 183 11.28 10.63 -5.68
CA LEU A 183 10.48 11.07 -4.54
C LEU A 183 9.16 11.74 -4.92
N SER A 184 8.96 12.08 -6.20
CA SER A 184 7.65 12.53 -6.70
C SER A 184 6.60 11.41 -6.67
N ASN A 185 7.03 10.13 -6.64
CA ASN A 185 6.16 8.99 -6.41
C ASN A 185 6.82 7.99 -5.44
N PRO A 186 6.81 8.25 -4.11
CA PRO A 186 7.52 7.42 -3.13
C PRO A 186 7.06 5.96 -3.07
N SER A 187 5.86 5.64 -3.59
CA SER A 187 5.34 4.28 -3.64
C SER A 187 6.28 3.31 -4.38
N ILE A 188 7.08 3.81 -5.33
CA ILE A 188 8.10 3.06 -6.06
C ILE A 188 9.11 2.36 -5.12
N LEU A 189 9.36 2.95 -3.94
CA LEU A 189 10.28 2.41 -2.95
C LEU A 189 9.74 1.16 -2.23
N THR A 190 8.42 0.94 -2.30
CA THR A 190 7.75 -0.28 -1.78
C THR A 190 7.46 -1.33 -2.85
N SER A 191 7.62 -0.97 -4.13
CA SER A 191 7.26 -1.83 -5.25
C SER A 191 8.18 -3.05 -5.40
N ARG A 192 7.57 -4.18 -5.76
CA ARG A 192 8.29 -5.39 -6.14
C ARG A 192 9.10 -5.14 -7.42
N PHE A 193 10.32 -5.67 -7.47
CA PHE A 193 11.20 -5.50 -8.64
C PHE A 193 10.54 -5.98 -9.94
N GLN A 194 9.83 -7.11 -9.89
CA GLN A 194 9.10 -7.64 -11.04
C GLN A 194 8.07 -6.64 -11.59
N LYS A 195 7.32 -5.96 -10.71
CA LYS A 195 6.34 -4.95 -11.13
C LYS A 195 7.02 -3.72 -11.76
N LEU A 196 8.17 -3.30 -11.21
CA LEU A 196 8.95 -2.22 -11.80
C LEU A 196 9.47 -2.57 -13.20
N LYS A 197 9.92 -3.82 -13.39
CA LYS A 197 10.36 -4.34 -14.69
C LYS A 197 9.20 -4.38 -15.69
N GLU A 198 8.05 -4.91 -15.30
CA GLU A 198 6.85 -4.92 -16.14
C GLU A 198 6.42 -3.51 -16.57
N ASN A 199 6.49 -2.54 -15.65
CA ASN A 199 6.19 -1.14 -15.97
C ASN A 199 7.25 -0.53 -16.89
N TYR A 200 8.53 -0.85 -16.67
CA TYR A 200 9.62 -0.43 -17.55
C TYR A 200 9.42 -0.95 -18.98
N ASP A 201 9.19 -2.27 -19.14
CA ASP A 201 8.96 -2.90 -20.44
C ASP A 201 7.72 -2.33 -21.14
N TYR A 202 6.68 -2.00 -20.37
CA TYR A 202 5.49 -1.35 -20.88
C TYR A 202 5.77 0.08 -21.39
N LEU A 203 6.56 0.87 -20.67
CA LEU A 203 6.97 2.22 -21.14
C LEU A 203 7.82 2.15 -22.42
N ILE A 204 8.69 1.14 -22.54
CA ILE A 204 9.44 0.86 -23.78
C ILE A 204 8.47 0.53 -24.93
N LYS A 205 7.44 -0.29 -24.69
CA LYS A 205 6.40 -0.60 -25.69
C LYS A 205 5.61 0.64 -26.13
N LEU A 206 5.43 1.62 -25.24
CA LEU A 206 4.84 2.92 -25.58
C LEU A 206 5.82 3.85 -26.34
N GLY A 207 7.03 3.38 -26.64
CA GLY A 207 8.04 4.11 -27.39
C GLY A 207 8.84 5.12 -26.55
N ILE A 208 8.79 5.05 -25.22
CA ILE A 208 9.55 5.95 -24.34
C ILE A 208 10.97 5.43 -24.21
N ALA A 209 11.96 6.28 -24.48
CA ALA A 209 13.36 5.88 -24.41
C ALA A 209 13.83 5.60 -22.98
N HIS A 210 14.79 4.68 -22.82
CA HIS A 210 15.39 4.32 -21.53
C HIS A 210 15.81 5.55 -20.70
N LEU A 211 16.54 6.49 -21.34
CA LEU A 211 17.01 7.72 -20.69
C LEU A 211 15.86 8.59 -20.15
N ASP A 212 14.72 8.61 -20.83
CA ASP A 212 13.55 9.38 -20.40
C ASP A 212 12.78 8.69 -19.28
N ILE A 213 12.72 7.35 -19.30
CA ILE A 213 12.18 6.55 -18.18
C ILE A 213 13.02 6.79 -16.93
N VAL A 214 14.35 6.78 -17.07
CA VAL A 214 15.28 7.03 -15.96
C VAL A 214 15.11 8.46 -15.41
N LYS A 215 15.05 9.48 -16.27
CA LYS A 215 14.79 10.86 -15.83
C LYS A 215 13.42 11.00 -15.15
N CYS A 216 12.41 10.28 -15.63
CA CYS A 216 11.05 10.25 -15.10
C CYS A 216 10.75 8.95 -14.32
N CYS A 217 11.67 8.51 -13.46
CA CYS A 217 11.56 7.25 -12.71
C CYS A 217 10.23 7.08 -11.96
N SER A 218 9.54 8.17 -11.57
CA SER A 218 8.20 8.10 -10.96
C SER A 218 7.15 7.38 -11.82
N LEU A 219 7.33 7.34 -13.15
CA LEU A 219 6.46 6.61 -14.07
C LEU A 219 6.42 5.11 -13.76
N LEU A 220 7.53 4.54 -13.27
CA LEU A 220 7.61 3.13 -12.89
C LEU A 220 6.73 2.79 -11.68
N GLY A 221 6.32 3.79 -10.90
CA GLY A 221 5.40 3.61 -9.78
C GLY A 221 3.91 3.63 -10.15
N PHE A 222 3.55 3.91 -11.40
CA PHE A 222 2.14 3.88 -11.85
C PHE A 222 1.71 2.47 -12.26
N THR A 223 0.40 2.21 -12.21
CA THR A 223 -0.15 0.98 -12.81
C THR A 223 -0.20 1.12 -14.33
N GLN A 224 -0.16 -0.01 -15.05
CA GLN A 224 -0.22 0.00 -16.52
C GLN A 224 -1.56 0.56 -17.02
N GLU A 225 -2.65 0.29 -16.31
CA GLU A 225 -3.98 0.81 -16.64
C GLU A 225 -4.01 2.35 -16.53
N LEU A 226 -3.37 2.91 -15.49
CA LEU A 226 -3.27 4.35 -15.33
C LEU A 226 -2.38 4.98 -16.41
N LEU A 227 -1.23 4.37 -16.72
CA LEU A 227 -0.35 4.82 -17.80
C LEU A 227 -1.07 4.80 -19.14
N GLN A 228 -1.79 3.71 -19.46
CA GLN A 228 -2.60 3.59 -20.67
C GLN A 228 -3.67 4.67 -20.73
N LYS A 229 -4.41 4.89 -19.63
CA LYS A 229 -5.45 5.91 -19.56
C LYS A 229 -4.90 7.31 -19.84
N LYS A 230 -3.75 7.66 -19.24
CA LYS A 230 -3.06 8.92 -19.50
C LYS A 230 -2.56 9.04 -20.94
N TYR A 231 -1.96 7.98 -21.47
CA TYR A 231 -1.47 7.92 -22.84
C TYR A 231 -2.61 8.13 -23.85
N SER A 232 -3.70 7.36 -23.71
CA SER A 232 -4.89 7.49 -24.56
C SER A 232 -5.53 8.87 -24.47
N PHE A 233 -5.50 9.50 -23.30
CA PHE A 233 -5.98 10.88 -23.14
C PHE A 233 -5.12 11.88 -23.92
N LEU A 234 -3.80 11.78 -23.86
CA LEU A 234 -2.88 12.64 -24.65
C LEU A 234 -3.09 12.46 -26.16
N VAL A 235 -3.28 11.21 -26.61
CA VAL A 235 -3.61 10.92 -28.02
C VAL A 235 -4.94 11.54 -28.42
N LYS A 236 -5.98 11.45 -27.58
CA LYS A 236 -7.29 12.09 -27.82
C LYS A 236 -7.21 13.62 -27.88
N LEU A 237 -6.25 14.23 -27.16
CA LEU A 237 -5.95 15.66 -27.29
C LEU A 237 -5.22 16.02 -28.59
N GLY A 238 -4.87 15.04 -29.43
CA GLY A 238 -4.15 15.23 -30.69
C GLY A 238 -2.63 15.21 -30.55
N ILE A 239 -2.09 14.84 -29.38
CA ILE A 239 -0.64 14.74 -29.18
C ILE A 239 -0.17 13.38 -29.73
N SER A 240 0.70 13.40 -30.74
CA SER A 240 1.18 12.19 -31.39
C SER A 240 2.03 11.31 -30.46
N PRO A 241 2.06 9.98 -30.67
CA PRO A 241 2.94 9.05 -29.95
C PRO A 241 4.40 9.53 -29.86
N GLN A 242 4.95 10.03 -30.97
CA GLN A 242 6.32 10.54 -31.01
C GLN A 242 6.50 11.79 -30.14
N SER A 243 5.49 12.67 -30.10
CA SER A 243 5.50 13.84 -29.21
C SER A 243 5.36 13.44 -27.74
N ILE A 244 4.53 12.44 -27.42
CA ILE A 244 4.40 11.89 -26.06
C ILE A 244 5.74 11.28 -25.61
N SER A 245 6.39 10.48 -26.46
CA SER A 245 7.69 9.87 -26.17
C SER A 245 8.75 10.93 -25.81
N ARG A 246 8.87 11.98 -26.64
CA ARG A 246 9.79 13.12 -26.40
C ARG A 246 9.41 13.96 -25.18
N ASN A 247 8.17 13.86 -24.71
CA ASN A 247 7.63 14.60 -23.58
C ASN A 247 7.05 13.66 -22.51
N SER A 248 7.77 12.57 -22.21
CA SER A 248 7.31 11.49 -21.32
C SER A 248 6.86 11.97 -19.92
N HIS A 249 7.39 13.10 -19.45
CA HIS A 249 6.96 13.78 -18.23
C HIS A 249 5.46 14.14 -18.21
N LEU A 250 4.80 14.28 -19.39
CA LEU A 250 3.35 14.46 -19.48
C LEU A 250 2.58 13.27 -18.89
N LEU A 251 3.12 12.05 -18.97
CA LEU A 251 2.54 10.87 -18.33
C LEU A 251 2.69 10.92 -16.79
N GLY A 252 3.59 11.77 -16.29
CA GLY A 252 3.74 12.09 -14.87
C GLY A 252 2.56 12.93 -14.36
N SER A 253 2.11 13.90 -15.14
CA SER A 253 1.06 14.85 -14.77
C SER A 253 -0.33 14.19 -14.65
N SER A 254 -1.20 14.77 -13.82
CA SER A 254 -2.58 14.31 -13.73
C SER A 254 -3.35 14.71 -15.00
N ILE A 255 -4.35 13.92 -15.40
CA ILE A 255 -5.22 14.22 -16.54
C ILE A 255 -5.91 15.57 -16.33
N GLN A 256 -6.38 15.82 -15.11
CA GLN A 256 -7.05 17.07 -14.73
C GLN A 256 -6.11 18.27 -14.92
N THR A 257 -4.88 18.20 -14.41
CA THR A 257 -3.87 19.26 -14.58
C THR A 257 -3.61 19.56 -16.05
N ILE A 258 -3.44 18.53 -16.89
CA ILE A 258 -3.23 18.72 -18.34
C ILE A 258 -4.46 19.39 -18.97
N GLN A 259 -5.66 18.95 -18.60
CA GLN A 259 -6.92 19.49 -19.12
C GLN A 259 -7.13 20.95 -18.71
N ASP A 260 -6.84 21.29 -17.46
CA ASP A 260 -6.97 22.65 -16.95
C ASP A 260 -5.94 23.57 -17.60
N ASN A 261 -4.69 23.13 -17.71
CA ASN A 261 -3.65 23.88 -18.42
C ASN A 261 -4.01 24.11 -19.88
N TYR A 262 -4.55 23.08 -20.55
CA TYR A 262 -5.03 23.20 -21.93
C TYR A 262 -6.14 24.25 -22.04
N LYS A 263 -7.15 24.21 -21.17
CA LYS A 263 -8.25 25.20 -21.14
C LYS A 263 -7.75 26.61 -20.86
N SER A 264 -6.81 26.78 -19.93
CA SER A 264 -6.23 28.08 -19.61
C SER A 264 -5.48 28.68 -20.80
N LEU A 265 -4.70 27.88 -21.53
CA LEU A 265 -4.02 28.33 -22.75
C LEU A 265 -5.00 28.77 -23.84
N ILE A 266 -6.13 28.06 -23.99
CA ILE A 266 -7.19 28.45 -24.93
C ILE A 266 -7.81 29.79 -24.53
N LYS A 267 -8.09 30.01 -23.23
CA LYS A 267 -8.60 31.30 -22.71
C LYS A 267 -7.64 32.45 -22.97
N LEU A 268 -6.33 32.19 -22.96
CA LEU A 268 -5.28 33.15 -23.33
C LEU A 268 -5.14 33.36 -24.85
N GLY A 269 -6.04 32.78 -25.67
CA GLY A 269 -6.04 32.94 -27.13
C GLY A 269 -5.05 32.04 -27.86
N ILE A 270 -4.41 31.09 -27.20
CA ILE A 270 -3.44 30.18 -27.84
C ILE A 270 -4.19 29.08 -28.59
N LYS A 271 -3.99 29.01 -29.90
CA LYS A 271 -4.68 28.03 -30.77
C LYS A 271 -4.33 26.57 -30.39
N PRO A 272 -5.29 25.62 -30.44
CA PRO A 272 -5.08 24.19 -30.18
C PRO A 272 -3.83 23.58 -30.84
N ALA A 273 -3.65 23.80 -32.15
CA ALA A 273 -2.53 23.26 -32.90
C ALA A 273 -1.17 23.71 -32.34
N ARG A 274 -1.08 24.93 -31.82
CA ARG A 274 0.13 25.47 -31.19
C ARG A 274 0.38 24.82 -29.84
N ILE A 275 -0.67 24.61 -29.04
CA ILE A 275 -0.56 23.89 -27.75
C ILE A 275 -0.05 22.46 -27.98
N ILE A 276 -0.65 21.73 -28.93
CA ILE A 276 -0.27 20.35 -29.27
C ILE A 276 1.18 20.28 -29.76
N ARG A 277 1.60 21.21 -30.64
CA ARG A 277 2.98 21.30 -31.12
C ARG A 277 3.98 21.52 -29.99
N PHE A 278 3.58 22.25 -28.95
CA PHE A 278 4.41 22.54 -27.78
C PHE A 278 3.91 21.82 -26.52
N ALA A 279 3.48 20.56 -26.65
CA ALA A 279 2.80 19.80 -25.60
C ALA A 279 3.49 19.81 -24.22
N ARG A 280 4.82 19.98 -24.15
CA ARG A 280 5.59 20.15 -22.90
C ARG A 280 5.04 21.21 -21.96
N ILE A 281 4.40 22.26 -22.49
CA ILE A 281 3.84 23.35 -21.67
C ILE A 281 2.67 22.88 -20.81
N LEU A 282 2.01 21.78 -21.20
CA LEU A 282 0.85 21.25 -20.47
C LEU A 282 1.23 20.64 -19.11
N ALA A 283 2.50 20.28 -18.91
CA ALA A 283 2.97 19.74 -17.63
C ALA A 283 3.46 20.80 -16.63
N ASN A 284 3.81 22.01 -17.10
CA ASN A 284 4.65 22.96 -16.36
C ASN A 284 4.00 24.33 -16.09
N ILE A 285 2.67 24.43 -16.12
CA ILE A 285 2.00 25.70 -15.87
C ILE A 285 1.30 25.68 -14.50
N PRO A 286 1.86 26.36 -13.49
CA PRO A 286 1.12 27.26 -12.64
C PRO A 286 1.28 28.67 -13.26
N LEU A 287 0.29 29.13 -14.01
CA LEU A 287 0.18 30.55 -14.35
C LEU A 287 -0.82 31.17 -13.36
N PRO A 288 -0.57 32.43 -12.95
CA PRO A 288 -1.10 33.06 -11.74
C PRO A 288 -2.62 33.02 -11.60
#